data_AF-A0A1B0CI39-F1
#
_entry.id   AF-A0A1B0CI39-F1
#
_cell.length_a   1.000
_cell.length_b   1.000
_cell.length_c   1.000
_cell.angle_alpha   90.00
_cell.angle_beta   90.00
_cell.angle_gamma   90.00
#
_symmetry.space_group_name_H-M   'P 1'
#
loop_
_entity.id
_entity.type
_entity.pdbx_description
1 polymer ?
#
loop_
_entity_poly.entity_id
_entity_poly.type
_entity_poly.pdbx_seq_one_letter_code
_entity_poly.pdbx_strand_id
1 'polypeptide(L)'
;MLSFPAVVSRFSRFFLSGKQSLSSLALPDLVKSINSVTEGEIDRAVLHETVKLNPNLLDYDLQSWQRVLQTLKNQGFPSYMLLPLIVNYPTILHRTPEQIKLGLDKWHNCQFGERNVMKLVTRYPMLLDIPNDESFIVSRIASLQEYAETRKNVWTMFMNSPNLITDKIQLIHPKINYLQSTMRVNLPEVLKTEVFTKNLFTIRSRHVFLERLGIYKAKSIKEDLEEINKNPKLHQIMDTSDKTFATKVAFATLEEFEVFKELYSREVNEEDDLLDNNDEE
;
A
#
# COMPACT_ATOMS: atom_id res chain seq x y z
N MET A 1 13.44 -16.54 -9.22
CA MET A 1 12.54 -16.93 -8.11
C MET A 1 12.10 -15.66 -7.39
N LEU A 2 10.96 -15.09 -7.77
CA LEU A 2 10.36 -13.96 -7.07
C LEU A 2 9.20 -14.52 -6.24
N SER A 3 9.43 -14.63 -4.94
CA SER A 3 8.39 -15.00 -3.96
C SER A 3 7.44 -13.82 -3.81
N PHE A 4 6.19 -13.98 -4.22
CA PHE A 4 5.12 -13.02 -3.92
C PHE A 4 4.81 -13.06 -2.41
N PRO A 5 4.88 -11.94 -1.69
CA PRO A 5 4.33 -11.88 -0.33
C PRO A 5 2.80 -11.84 -0.43
N ALA A 6 2.14 -12.69 0.37
CA ALA A 6 0.70 -12.72 0.54
C ALA A 6 0.23 -11.39 1.17
N VAL A 7 -0.33 -10.50 0.35
CA VAL A 7 -1.19 -9.41 0.80
C VAL A 7 -2.54 -9.58 0.09
N VAL A 8 -3.29 -10.57 0.55
CA VAL A 8 -4.72 -10.72 0.26
C VAL A 8 -5.45 -10.44 1.55
N SER A 9 -5.87 -9.19 1.78
CA SER A 9 -7.06 -8.95 2.60
C SER A 9 -7.54 -7.50 2.51
N ARG A 10 -8.86 -7.39 2.37
CA ARG A 10 -9.72 -6.19 2.51
C ARG A 10 -9.62 -5.17 1.39
N PHE A 11 -10.53 -5.30 0.42
CA PHE A 11 -11.68 -4.39 0.28
C PHE A 11 -12.59 -4.93 -0.83
N SER A 12 -13.74 -5.50 -0.47
CA SER A 12 -14.90 -5.69 -1.35
C SER A 12 -16.09 -6.15 -0.51
N ARG A 13 -16.76 -5.20 0.14
CA ARG A 13 -18.19 -5.32 0.46
C ARG A 13 -18.80 -3.99 0.07
N PHE A 14 -19.60 -3.97 -0.99
CA PHE A 14 -20.92 -3.33 -1.03
C PHE A 14 -21.57 -3.64 -2.40
N PHE A 15 -22.61 -4.48 -2.33
CA PHE A 15 -23.76 -4.72 -3.21
C PHE A 15 -23.64 -4.66 -4.74
N LEU A 16 -23.77 -5.84 -5.36
CA LEU A 16 -24.39 -6.03 -6.67
C LEU A 16 -25.88 -6.38 -6.46
N SER A 17 -26.78 -5.53 -6.96
CA SER A 17 -28.15 -5.91 -7.29
C SER A 17 -28.30 -5.84 -8.80
N GLY A 18 -28.74 -6.95 -9.40
CA GLY A 18 -29.08 -7.01 -10.82
C GLY A 18 -28.50 -8.23 -11.50
N LYS A 19 -29.24 -9.35 -11.47
CA LYS A 19 -28.99 -10.51 -12.31
C LYS A 19 -29.03 -10.11 -13.79
N GLN A 20 -27.95 -10.37 -14.53
CA GLN A 20 -28.04 -10.70 -15.95
C GLN A 20 -27.20 -11.94 -16.23
N SER A 21 -27.87 -12.95 -16.77
CA SER A 21 -27.31 -14.17 -17.32
C SER A 21 -26.31 -13.81 -18.43
N LEU A 22 -25.03 -14.13 -18.26
CA LEU A 22 -24.01 -14.01 -19.31
C LEU A 22 -23.22 -15.32 -19.37
N SER A 23 -23.11 -15.86 -20.59
CA SER A 23 -22.33 -17.05 -20.94
C SER A 23 -20.94 -17.01 -20.29
N SER A 24 -20.61 -18.00 -19.47
CA SER A 24 -19.27 -18.12 -18.90
C SER A 24 -18.26 -18.29 -20.04
N LEU A 25 -17.25 -17.43 -20.10
CA LEU A 25 -16.21 -17.52 -21.12
C LEU A 25 -15.50 -18.88 -21.01
N ALA A 26 -15.34 -19.58 -22.14
CA ALA A 26 -14.60 -20.83 -22.14
C ALA A 26 -13.09 -20.56 -21.99
N LEU A 27 -12.46 -21.18 -21.00
CA LEU A 27 -11.03 -21.02 -20.73
C LEU A 27 -10.12 -21.25 -21.96
N PRO A 28 -10.35 -22.26 -22.82
CA PRO A 28 -9.54 -22.45 -24.03
C PRO A 28 -9.56 -21.26 -24.99
N ASP A 29 -10.68 -20.56 -25.08
CA ASP A 29 -10.83 -19.40 -25.96
C ASP A 29 -10.14 -18.17 -25.38
N LEU A 30 -10.22 -17.98 -24.06
CA LEU A 30 -9.44 -16.98 -23.34
C LEU A 30 -7.93 -17.22 -23.53
N VAL A 31 -7.46 -18.46 -23.36
CA VAL A 31 -6.05 -18.83 -23.54
C VAL A 31 -5.56 -18.54 -24.96
N LYS A 32 -6.34 -18.90 -25.98
CA LYS A 32 -5.98 -18.59 -27.37
C LYS A 32 -5.87 -17.08 -27.61
N SER A 33 -6.83 -16.31 -27.11
CA SER A 33 -6.89 -14.86 -27.26
C SER A 33 -5.74 -14.13 -26.55
N ILE A 34 -5.44 -14.51 -25.30
CA ILE A 34 -4.32 -13.93 -24.56
C ILE A 34 -3.00 -14.26 -25.27
N ASN A 35 -2.83 -15.49 -25.76
CA ASN A 35 -1.65 -15.87 -26.53
C ASN A 35 -1.50 -15.06 -27.82
N SER A 36 -2.59 -14.74 -28.53
CA SER A 36 -2.49 -13.92 -29.74
C SER A 36 -2.08 -12.47 -29.44
N VAL A 37 -2.60 -11.87 -28.35
CA VAL A 37 -2.25 -10.49 -27.97
C VAL A 37 -0.84 -10.41 -27.40
N THR A 38 -0.42 -11.41 -26.64
CA THR A 38 0.88 -11.43 -25.95
C THR A 38 1.98 -12.14 -26.75
N GLU A 39 1.68 -12.57 -27.98
CA GLU A 39 2.60 -13.29 -28.86
C GLU A 39 3.21 -14.54 -28.19
N GLY A 40 2.45 -15.16 -27.27
CA GLY A 40 2.88 -16.34 -26.51
C GLY A 40 3.86 -16.06 -25.37
N GLU A 41 4.11 -14.80 -25.01
CA GLU A 41 5.01 -14.46 -23.88
C GLU A 41 4.43 -14.87 -22.51
N ILE A 42 3.12 -15.11 -22.42
CA ILE A 42 2.46 -15.58 -21.21
C ILE A 42 2.28 -17.09 -21.26
N ASP A 43 2.91 -17.80 -20.34
CA ASP A 43 2.81 -19.25 -20.23
C ASP A 43 1.35 -19.68 -19.99
N ARG A 44 0.89 -20.63 -20.80
CA ARG A 44 -0.45 -21.23 -20.69
C ARG A 44 -0.67 -21.85 -19.31
N ALA A 45 0.31 -22.53 -18.74
CA ALA A 45 0.19 -23.14 -17.42
C ALA A 45 -0.07 -22.09 -16.33
N VAL A 46 0.62 -20.95 -16.43
CA VAL A 46 0.43 -19.81 -15.51
C VAL A 46 -0.97 -19.23 -15.66
N LEU A 47 -1.45 -19.06 -16.89
CA LEU A 47 -2.81 -18.56 -17.14
C LEU A 47 -3.88 -19.52 -16.64
N HIS A 48 -3.71 -20.83 -16.86
CA HIS A 48 -4.63 -21.86 -16.35
C HIS A 48 -4.71 -21.84 -14.83
N GLU A 49 -3.57 -21.81 -14.13
CA GLU A 49 -3.55 -21.73 -12.66
C GLU A 49 -4.13 -20.40 -12.17
N THR A 50 -3.87 -19.29 -12.87
CA THR A 50 -4.43 -17.97 -12.55
C THR A 50 -5.96 -17.96 -12.57
N VAL A 51 -6.57 -18.51 -13.62
CA VAL A 51 -8.05 -18.58 -13.74
C VAL A 51 -8.62 -19.56 -12.72
N LYS A 52 -7.94 -20.67 -12.44
CA LYS A 52 -8.35 -21.62 -11.40
C LYS A 52 -8.41 -20.96 -10.02
N LEU A 53 -7.45 -20.10 -9.69
CA LEU A 53 -7.42 -19.34 -8.44
C LEU A 53 -8.40 -18.16 -8.43
N ASN A 54 -8.78 -17.63 -9.60
CA ASN A 54 -9.65 -16.46 -9.76
C ASN A 54 -10.75 -16.74 -10.80
N PRO A 55 -11.74 -17.60 -10.48
CA PRO A 55 -12.74 -18.06 -11.46
C PRO A 55 -13.64 -16.94 -11.98
N ASN A 56 -13.84 -15.88 -11.19
CA ASN A 56 -14.58 -14.67 -11.56
C ASN A 56 -13.98 -13.92 -12.77
N LEU A 57 -12.73 -14.21 -13.15
CA LEU A 57 -12.12 -13.67 -14.37
C LEU A 57 -12.84 -14.14 -15.65
N LEU A 58 -13.58 -15.27 -15.59
CA LEU A 58 -14.35 -15.81 -16.70
C LEU A 58 -15.74 -15.15 -16.87
N ASP A 59 -16.12 -14.27 -15.94
CA ASP A 59 -17.36 -13.48 -16.03
C ASP A 59 -17.22 -12.33 -17.05
N TYR A 60 -15.99 -12.00 -17.42
CA TYR A 60 -15.66 -10.96 -18.40
C TYR A 60 -15.59 -11.54 -19.82
N ASP A 61 -16.06 -10.77 -20.79
CA ASP A 61 -16.05 -11.18 -22.19
C ASP A 61 -14.65 -11.08 -22.83
N LEU A 62 -14.46 -11.81 -23.94
CA LEU A 62 -13.18 -11.88 -24.65
C LEU A 62 -12.70 -10.54 -25.21
N GLN A 63 -13.63 -9.68 -25.65
CA GLN A 63 -13.31 -8.38 -26.24
C GLN A 63 -12.76 -7.43 -25.17
N SER A 64 -13.31 -7.47 -23.96
CA SER A 64 -12.83 -6.70 -22.81
C SER A 64 -11.40 -7.09 -22.44
N TRP A 65 -11.08 -8.40 -22.42
CA TRP A 65 -9.73 -8.90 -22.24
C TRP A 65 -8.76 -8.38 -23.31
N GLN A 66 -9.10 -8.57 -24.59
CA GLN A 66 -8.26 -8.14 -25.71
C GLN A 66 -8.00 -6.63 -25.67
N ARG A 67 -9.06 -5.85 -25.46
CA ARG A 67 -9.01 -4.39 -25.40
C ARG A 67 -8.04 -3.90 -24.32
N VAL A 68 -8.16 -4.41 -23.10
CA VAL A 68 -7.30 -3.98 -21.99
C VAL A 68 -5.86 -4.44 -22.19
N LEU A 69 -5.63 -5.70 -22.56
CA LEU A 69 -4.28 -6.23 -22.79
C LEU A 69 -3.57 -5.46 -23.91
N GLN A 70 -4.24 -5.21 -25.03
CA GLN A 70 -3.68 -4.44 -26.14
C GLN A 70 -3.41 -3.00 -25.72
N THR A 71 -4.31 -2.38 -24.96
CA THR A 71 -4.11 -1.02 -24.44
C THR A 71 -2.86 -0.96 -23.56
N LEU A 72 -2.71 -1.88 -22.60
CA LEU A 72 -1.56 -1.91 -21.70
C LEU A 72 -0.25 -2.19 -22.45
N LYS A 73 -0.23 -3.13 -23.42
CA LYS A 73 0.94 -3.34 -24.30
C LYS A 73 1.30 -2.07 -25.07
N ASN A 74 0.32 -1.37 -25.64
CA ASN A 74 0.52 -0.12 -26.35
C ASN A 74 1.02 1.02 -25.44
N GLN A 75 0.80 0.91 -24.13
CA GLN A 75 1.34 1.82 -23.11
C GLN A 75 2.70 1.35 -22.57
N GLY A 76 3.32 0.34 -23.19
CA GLY A 76 4.67 -0.13 -22.87
C GLY A 76 4.75 -1.17 -21.74
N PHE A 77 3.62 -1.66 -21.23
CA PHE A 77 3.65 -2.69 -20.20
C PHE A 77 4.18 -4.01 -20.78
N PRO A 78 5.20 -4.62 -20.16
CA PRO A 78 5.69 -5.93 -20.59
C PRO A 78 4.70 -7.03 -20.21
N SER A 79 4.66 -8.12 -20.98
CA SER A 79 3.65 -9.18 -20.80
C SER A 79 3.62 -9.79 -19.41
N TYR A 80 4.76 -9.91 -18.73
CA TYR A 80 4.83 -10.44 -17.36
C TYR A 80 4.13 -9.57 -16.30
N MET A 81 3.81 -8.30 -16.59
CA MET A 81 3.05 -7.42 -15.70
C MET A 81 1.53 -7.44 -15.96
N LEU A 82 1.08 -7.93 -17.12
CA LEU A 82 -0.31 -7.82 -17.55
C LEU A 82 -1.26 -8.67 -16.69
N LEU A 83 -0.96 -9.97 -16.51
CA LEU A 83 -1.79 -10.85 -15.69
C LEU A 83 -1.83 -10.42 -14.22
N PRO A 84 -0.71 -10.13 -13.54
CA PRO A 84 -0.74 -9.63 -12.18
C PRO A 84 -1.62 -8.37 -12.02
N LEU A 85 -1.56 -7.45 -12.97
CA LEU A 85 -2.37 -6.23 -12.94
C LEU A 85 -3.87 -6.55 -13.00
N ILE A 86 -4.29 -7.41 -13.93
CA ILE A 86 -5.70 -7.79 -14.09
C ILE A 86 -6.18 -8.61 -12.88
N VAL A 87 -5.37 -9.53 -12.37
CA VAL A 87 -5.72 -10.34 -11.18
C VAL A 87 -5.92 -9.46 -9.94
N ASN A 88 -5.02 -8.49 -9.72
CA ASN A 88 -5.11 -7.57 -8.59
C ASN A 88 -6.26 -6.56 -8.74
N TYR A 89 -6.74 -6.32 -9.96
CA TYR A 89 -7.79 -5.35 -10.23
C TYR A 89 -8.67 -5.74 -11.43
N PRO A 90 -9.52 -6.78 -11.28
CA PRO A 90 -10.30 -7.33 -12.41
C PRO A 90 -11.25 -6.33 -13.06
N THR A 91 -11.72 -5.35 -12.28
CA THR A 91 -12.60 -4.27 -12.77
C THR A 91 -11.94 -3.38 -13.83
N ILE A 92 -10.62 -3.46 -14.04
CA ILE A 92 -9.98 -2.83 -15.19
C ILE A 92 -10.55 -3.31 -16.53
N LEU A 93 -11.06 -4.54 -16.60
CA LEU A 93 -11.66 -5.11 -17.80
C LEU A 93 -12.91 -4.35 -18.26
N HIS A 94 -13.56 -3.61 -17.35
CA HIS A 94 -14.67 -2.71 -17.69
C HIS A 94 -14.21 -1.36 -18.27
N ARG A 95 -12.92 -1.02 -18.20
CA ARG A 95 -12.43 0.28 -18.64
C ARG A 95 -12.28 0.37 -20.15
N THR A 96 -12.45 1.59 -20.64
CA THR A 96 -12.08 1.95 -22.02
C THR A 96 -10.57 2.20 -22.12
N PRO A 97 -9.99 2.11 -23.33
CA PRO A 97 -8.60 2.45 -23.57
C PRO A 97 -8.25 3.86 -23.11
N GLU A 98 -9.17 4.82 -23.29
CA GLU A 98 -9.00 6.23 -22.93
C GLU A 98 -8.93 6.39 -21.41
N GLN A 99 -9.75 5.67 -20.65
CA GLN A 99 -9.72 5.70 -19.19
C GLN A 99 -8.40 5.15 -18.62
N ILE A 100 -7.85 4.10 -19.25
CA ILE A 100 -6.56 3.54 -18.85
C ILE A 100 -5.42 4.52 -19.18
N LYS A 101 -5.41 5.06 -20.40
CA LYS A 101 -4.41 6.04 -20.85
C LYS A 101 -4.42 7.28 -19.96
N LEU A 102 -5.60 7.89 -19.76
CA LEU A 102 -5.75 9.06 -18.90
C LEU A 102 -5.28 8.77 -17.46
N GLY A 103 -5.57 7.58 -16.93
CA GLY A 103 -5.08 7.16 -15.61
C GLY A 103 -3.55 7.10 -15.54
N LEU A 104 -2.88 6.63 -16.59
CA LEU A 104 -1.42 6.55 -16.69
C LEU A 104 -0.78 7.92 -16.94
N ASP A 105 -1.39 8.77 -17.76
CA ASP A 105 -0.89 10.10 -18.10
C ASP A 105 -0.75 10.99 -16.87
N LYS A 106 -1.60 10.82 -15.85
CA LYS A 106 -1.47 11.52 -14.55
C LYS A 106 -0.11 11.29 -13.89
N TRP A 107 0.52 10.14 -14.14
CA TRP A 107 1.82 9.79 -13.59
C TRP A 107 3.00 10.29 -14.43
N HIS A 108 2.77 10.86 -15.62
CA HIS A 108 3.84 11.26 -16.54
C HIS A 108 4.85 12.22 -15.89
N ASN A 109 4.36 13.20 -15.12
CA ASN A 109 5.18 14.25 -14.52
C ASN A 109 5.80 13.89 -13.16
N CYS A 110 5.61 12.66 -12.66
CA CYS A 110 6.10 12.28 -11.33
C CYS A 110 7.63 12.08 -11.26
N GLN A 111 8.30 11.94 -12.41
CA GLN A 111 9.75 11.70 -12.55
C GLN A 111 10.25 10.43 -11.84
N PHE A 112 9.40 9.43 -11.60
CA PHE A 112 9.84 8.12 -11.11
C PHE A 112 10.47 7.24 -12.19
N GLY A 113 10.23 7.56 -13.46
CA GLY A 113 10.56 6.73 -14.62
C GLY A 113 9.47 5.70 -14.92
N GLU A 114 9.23 5.45 -16.21
CA GLU A 114 8.12 4.64 -16.71
C GLU A 114 8.04 3.26 -16.05
N ARG A 115 9.16 2.54 -15.97
CA ARG A 115 9.20 1.20 -15.38
C ARG A 115 8.80 1.19 -13.90
N ASN A 116 9.10 2.25 -13.17
CA ASN A 116 8.76 2.36 -11.75
C ASN A 116 7.28 2.72 -11.56
N VAL A 117 6.71 3.55 -12.45
CA VAL A 117 5.27 3.81 -12.51
C VAL A 117 4.51 2.52 -12.85
N MET A 118 4.96 1.77 -13.87
CA MET A 118 4.36 0.49 -14.25
C MET A 118 4.36 -0.51 -13.09
N LYS A 119 5.47 -0.64 -12.35
CA LYS A 119 5.54 -1.48 -11.13
C LYS A 119 4.54 -1.03 -10.07
N LEU A 120 4.46 0.29 -9.83
CA LEU A 120 3.57 0.86 -8.82
C LEU A 120 2.10 0.59 -9.17
N VAL A 121 1.69 0.88 -10.42
CA VAL A 121 0.33 0.66 -10.91
C VAL A 121 -0.01 -0.83 -11.01
N THR A 122 0.94 -1.70 -11.36
CA THR A 122 0.70 -3.16 -11.38
C THR A 122 0.43 -3.70 -9.97
N ARG A 123 1.12 -3.15 -8.96
CA ARG A 123 0.91 -3.54 -7.56
C ARG A 123 -0.35 -2.91 -6.96
N TYR A 124 -0.66 -1.68 -7.33
CA TYR A 124 -1.81 -0.91 -6.82
C TYR A 124 -2.61 -0.30 -7.97
N PRO A 125 -3.42 -1.09 -8.70
CA PRO A 125 -4.07 -0.59 -9.91
C PRO A 125 -5.18 0.44 -9.64
N MET A 126 -5.66 0.55 -8.39
CA MET A 126 -6.56 1.64 -7.97
C MET A 126 -5.93 3.03 -8.14
N LEU A 127 -4.61 3.11 -8.31
CA LEU A 127 -3.90 4.36 -8.57
C LEU A 127 -4.16 4.94 -9.97
N LEU A 128 -4.87 4.22 -10.84
CA LEU A 128 -5.43 4.78 -12.08
C LEU A 128 -6.59 5.75 -11.82
N ASP A 129 -7.20 5.69 -10.62
CA ASP A 129 -8.39 6.48 -10.22
C ASP A 129 -8.09 7.70 -9.38
N ILE A 130 -6.82 8.08 -9.25
CA ILE A 130 -6.46 9.31 -8.56
C ILE A 130 -7.14 10.53 -9.19
N PRO A 131 -7.38 11.62 -8.41
CA PRO A 131 -8.03 12.83 -8.90
C PRO A 131 -7.46 13.32 -10.23
N ASN A 132 -8.33 13.86 -11.09
CA ASN A 132 -7.93 14.42 -12.38
C ASN A 132 -7.40 15.85 -12.21
N ASP A 133 -6.32 15.98 -11.45
CA ASP A 133 -5.58 17.21 -11.21
C ASP A 133 -4.11 16.95 -11.54
N GLU A 134 -3.60 17.66 -12.56
CA GLU A 134 -2.24 17.50 -13.07
C GLU A 134 -1.17 17.78 -12.00
N SER A 135 -1.49 18.61 -11.01
CA SER A 135 -0.57 18.97 -9.93
C SER A 135 -0.63 18.03 -8.73
N PHE A 136 -1.68 17.20 -8.61
CA PHE A 136 -1.94 16.41 -7.40
C PHE A 136 -0.75 15.51 -7.01
N ILE A 137 -0.25 14.71 -7.95
CA ILE A 137 0.87 13.79 -7.68
C ILE A 137 2.15 14.59 -7.43
N VAL A 138 2.39 15.64 -8.20
CA VAL A 138 3.61 16.45 -8.09
C VAL A 138 3.68 17.12 -6.71
N SER A 139 2.60 17.77 -6.29
CA SER A 139 2.46 18.38 -4.97
C SER A 139 2.59 17.34 -3.86
N ARG A 140 1.96 16.17 -4.02
CA ARG A 140 2.10 15.07 -3.06
C ARG A 140 3.54 14.62 -2.89
N ILE A 141 4.27 14.44 -4.00
CA ILE A 141 5.68 14.05 -3.97
C ILE A 141 6.50 15.14 -3.30
N ALA A 142 6.27 16.41 -3.62
CA ALA A 142 6.97 17.53 -3.00
C ALA A 142 6.80 17.54 -1.47
N SER A 143 5.57 17.41 -0.96
CA SER A 143 5.30 17.38 0.48
C SER A 143 5.97 16.20 1.19
N LEU A 144 6.03 15.02 0.56
CA LEU A 144 6.69 13.85 1.15
C LEU A 144 8.21 13.89 1.02
N GLN A 145 8.74 14.59 0.03
CA GLN A 145 10.17 14.69 -0.21
C GLN A 145 10.89 15.49 0.87
N GLU A 146 10.21 16.39 1.58
CA GLU A 146 10.75 17.08 2.76
C GLU A 146 11.25 16.09 3.83
N TYR A 147 10.53 14.98 4.02
CA TYR A 147 10.93 13.91 4.94
C TYR A 147 11.76 12.82 4.24
N ALA A 148 11.39 12.44 3.03
CA ALA A 148 12.01 11.32 2.32
C ALA A 148 13.38 11.67 1.70
N GLU A 149 13.78 12.94 1.69
CA GLU A 149 15.02 13.51 1.15
C GLU A 149 15.16 13.40 -0.39
N THR A 150 14.71 12.30 -1.00
CA THR A 150 14.84 12.03 -2.43
C THR A 150 13.55 11.46 -3.04
N ARG A 151 13.33 11.71 -4.34
CA ARG A 151 12.20 11.13 -5.09
C ARG A 151 12.21 9.60 -5.09
N LYS A 152 13.39 8.98 -5.11
CA LYS A 152 13.55 7.52 -5.03
C LYS A 152 12.99 6.96 -3.72
N ASN A 153 13.24 7.67 -2.62
CA ASN A 153 12.69 7.31 -1.31
C ASN A 153 11.17 7.51 -1.28
N VAL A 154 10.64 8.58 -1.87
CA VAL A 154 9.18 8.76 -2.02
C VAL A 154 8.55 7.61 -2.80
N TRP A 155 9.14 7.19 -3.93
CA TRP A 155 8.67 6.02 -4.67
C TRP A 155 8.67 4.74 -3.80
N THR A 156 9.72 4.56 -3.00
CA THR A 156 9.82 3.42 -2.06
C THR A 156 8.73 3.48 -0.99
N MET A 157 8.44 4.66 -0.46
CA MET A 157 7.33 4.87 0.48
C MET A 157 5.98 4.54 -0.16
N PHE A 158 5.72 4.97 -1.40
CA PHE A 158 4.48 4.60 -2.11
C PHE A 158 4.38 3.09 -2.36
N MET A 159 5.49 2.43 -2.66
CA MET A 159 5.50 0.96 -2.84
C MET A 159 5.16 0.20 -1.56
N ASN A 160 5.55 0.72 -0.39
CA ASN A 160 5.27 0.10 0.91
C ASN A 160 3.93 0.57 1.53
N SER A 161 3.47 1.77 1.18
CA SER A 161 2.30 2.42 1.80
C SER A 161 1.56 3.27 0.75
N PRO A 162 0.79 2.63 -0.14
CA PRO A 162 0.10 3.32 -1.24
C PRO A 162 -0.94 4.35 -0.76
N ASN A 163 -1.44 4.19 0.47
CA ASN A 163 -2.34 5.16 1.10
C ASN A 163 -1.73 6.56 1.23
N LEU A 164 -0.39 6.69 1.23
CA LEU A 164 0.29 7.99 1.24
C LEU A 164 -0.06 8.88 0.04
N ILE A 165 -0.54 8.29 -1.06
CA ILE A 165 -0.96 9.03 -2.26
C ILE A 165 -2.32 9.70 -2.01
N THR A 166 -3.24 8.98 -1.38
CA THR A 166 -4.66 9.35 -1.24
C THR A 166 -5.03 9.97 0.10
N ASP A 167 -4.34 9.60 1.19
CA ASP A 167 -4.65 10.08 2.54
C ASP A 167 -4.47 11.60 2.65
N LYS A 168 -5.29 12.24 3.48
CA LYS A 168 -5.14 13.67 3.78
C LYS A 168 -3.76 13.94 4.38
N ILE A 169 -3.08 14.97 3.91
CA ILE A 169 -1.72 15.31 4.38
C ILE A 169 -1.67 15.57 5.89
N GLN A 170 -2.75 16.12 6.46
CA GLN A 170 -2.93 16.35 7.90
C GLN A 170 -2.90 15.06 8.73
N LEU A 171 -3.18 13.90 8.13
CA LEU A 171 -3.07 12.60 8.80
C LEU A 171 -1.68 11.97 8.63
N ILE A 172 -0.89 12.44 7.68
CA ILE A 172 0.44 11.91 7.37
C ILE A 172 1.51 12.63 8.19
N HIS A 173 1.48 13.97 8.24
CA HIS A 173 2.49 14.76 8.96
C HIS A 173 2.63 14.36 10.44
N PRO A 174 1.56 14.14 11.21
CA PRO A 174 1.69 13.68 12.59
C PRO A 174 2.42 12.34 12.73
N LYS A 175 2.25 11.42 11.77
CA LYS A 175 2.98 10.14 11.77
C LYS A 175 4.47 10.36 11.49
N ILE A 176 4.80 11.19 10.51
CA ILE A 176 6.18 11.56 10.19
C ILE A 176 6.85 12.21 11.42
N ASN A 177 6.20 13.21 12.01
CA ASN A 177 6.70 13.94 13.17
C ASN A 177 6.90 12.99 14.37
N TYR A 178 5.98 12.06 14.61
CA TYR A 178 6.12 11.10 15.69
C TYR A 178 7.30 10.13 15.47
N LEU A 179 7.46 9.61 14.25
CA LEU A 179 8.58 8.71 13.92
C LEU A 179 9.94 9.42 14.03
N GLN A 180 10.03 10.67 13.57
CA GLN A 180 11.26 11.44 13.54
C GLN A 180 11.62 12.03 14.91
N SER A 181 10.67 12.70 15.56
CA SER A 181 10.94 13.49 16.76
C SER A 181 10.80 12.68 18.05
N THR A 182 9.76 11.83 18.13
CA THR A 182 9.45 11.04 19.33
C THR A 182 10.19 9.71 19.31
N MET A 183 9.98 8.87 18.28
CA MET A 183 10.63 7.56 18.21
C MET A 183 12.09 7.64 17.77
N ARG A 184 12.49 8.72 17.08
CA ARG A 184 13.85 8.91 16.51
C ARG A 184 14.32 7.76 15.63
N VAL A 185 13.43 7.29 14.76
CA VAL A 185 13.73 6.24 13.79
C VAL A 185 14.31 6.86 12.53
N ASN A 186 15.44 6.32 12.08
CA ASN A 186 16.17 6.82 10.92
C ASN A 186 15.38 6.47 9.63
N LEU A 187 15.41 7.35 8.63
CA LEU A 187 14.69 7.16 7.36
C LEU A 187 14.99 5.79 6.68
N PRO A 188 16.24 5.28 6.61
CA PRO A 188 16.51 3.97 6.00
C PRO A 188 15.80 2.79 6.67
N GLU A 189 15.47 2.92 7.96
CA GLU A 189 14.69 1.93 8.68
C GLU A 189 13.20 2.05 8.33
N VAL A 190 12.68 3.27 8.27
CA VAL A 190 11.30 3.55 7.84
C VAL A 190 11.03 3.02 6.43
N LEU A 191 11.95 3.22 5.49
CA LEU A 191 11.83 2.76 4.10
C LEU A 191 11.78 1.22 3.93
N LYS A 192 12.04 0.45 4.99
CA LYS A 192 11.93 -1.01 4.99
C LYS A 192 10.61 -1.51 5.55
N THR A 193 9.71 -0.61 5.94
CA THR A 193 8.46 -0.93 6.63
C THR A 193 7.23 -0.47 5.90
N GLU A 194 6.07 -0.98 6.31
CA GLU A 194 4.75 -0.52 5.89
C GLU A 194 4.12 0.40 6.97
N VAL A 195 4.93 1.08 7.79
CA VAL A 195 4.46 1.83 8.98
C VAL A 195 3.38 2.86 8.67
N PHE A 196 3.43 3.51 7.51
CA PHE A 196 2.45 4.54 7.13
C PHE A 196 1.06 3.98 6.79
N THR A 197 0.93 2.66 6.58
CA THR A 197 -0.37 1.98 6.48
C THR A 197 -1.11 1.96 7.82
N LYS A 198 -0.40 2.13 8.95
CA LYS A 198 -0.99 2.17 10.29
C LYS A 198 -1.52 3.56 10.60
N ASN A 199 -2.58 3.65 11.39
CA ASN A 199 -3.01 4.94 11.95
C ASN A 199 -2.06 5.37 13.08
N LEU A 200 -2.09 6.67 13.44
CA LEU A 200 -1.18 7.22 14.44
C LEU A 200 -1.33 6.53 15.81
N PHE A 201 -2.56 6.21 16.21
CA PHE A 201 -2.84 5.50 17.46
C PHE A 201 -2.13 4.13 17.53
N THR A 202 -2.12 3.36 16.44
CA THR A 202 -1.42 2.06 16.39
C THR A 202 0.09 2.22 16.55
N ILE A 203 0.66 3.24 15.90
CA ILE A 203 2.09 3.55 16.00
C ILE A 203 2.43 3.92 17.46
N ARG A 204 1.66 4.85 18.04
CA ARG A 204 1.81 5.33 19.42
C ARG A 204 1.65 4.20 20.44
N SER A 205 0.54 3.46 20.39
CA SER A 205 0.26 2.40 21.37
C SER A 205 1.35 1.33 21.39
N ARG A 206 1.84 0.88 20.23
CA ARG A 206 2.96 -0.09 20.19
C ARG A 206 4.26 0.50 20.73
N HIS A 207 4.59 1.75 20.38
CA HIS A 207 5.79 2.42 20.88
C HIS A 207 5.74 2.65 22.40
N VAL A 208 4.68 3.29 22.90
CA VAL A 208 4.50 3.62 24.32
C VAL A 208 4.42 2.36 25.17
N PHE A 209 3.81 1.27 24.67
CA PHE A 209 3.81 0.00 25.40
C PHE A 209 5.23 -0.52 25.62
N LEU A 210 6.08 -0.53 24.59
CA LEU A 210 7.48 -0.94 24.73
C LEU A 210 8.28 0.01 25.62
N GLU A 211 7.99 1.31 25.60
CA GLU A 211 8.63 2.30 26.46
C GLU A 211 8.28 2.09 27.93
N ARG A 212 7.00 1.85 28.26
CA ARG A 212 6.54 1.55 29.62
C ARG A 212 7.07 0.22 30.16
N LEU A 213 7.35 -0.74 29.27
CA LEU A 213 8.04 -1.99 29.62
C LEU A 213 9.56 -1.82 29.73
N GLY A 214 10.11 -0.65 29.41
CA GLY A 214 11.56 -0.38 29.40
C GLY A 214 12.32 -1.07 28.26
N ILE A 215 11.61 -1.65 27.29
CA ILE A 215 12.18 -2.35 26.12
C ILE A 215 12.61 -1.35 25.06
N TYR A 216 11.84 -0.29 24.86
CA TYR A 216 12.18 0.82 23.98
C TYR A 216 12.70 1.99 24.81
N LYS A 217 13.86 2.53 24.43
CA LYS A 217 14.43 3.73 25.03
C LYS A 217 14.63 4.79 23.95
N ALA A 218 14.05 5.97 24.16
CA ALA A 218 14.27 7.11 23.28
C ALA A 218 15.77 7.46 23.28
N LYS A 219 16.36 7.62 22.09
CA LYS A 219 17.76 8.06 21.95
C LYS A 219 17.93 9.40 22.64
N SER A 220 18.98 9.57 23.43
CA SER A 220 19.27 10.89 24.02
C SER A 220 19.56 11.92 22.92
N ILE A 221 19.34 13.21 23.16
CA ILE A 221 19.65 14.28 22.18
C ILE A 221 21.15 14.29 21.83
N LYS A 222 21.99 13.76 22.71
CA LYS A 222 23.46 13.76 22.60
C LYS A 222 24.01 12.47 21.95
N GLU A 223 23.19 11.45 21.78
CA GLU A 223 23.58 10.20 21.14
C GLU A 223 23.50 10.37 19.62
N ASP A 224 24.53 9.92 18.90
CA ASP A 224 24.51 9.90 17.45
C ASP A 224 23.34 9.03 16.97
N LEU A 225 22.57 9.54 15.99
CA LEU A 225 21.47 8.78 15.38
C LEU A 225 21.97 7.48 14.72
N GLU A 226 23.25 7.42 14.37
CA GLU A 226 23.95 6.27 13.78
C GLU A 226 24.34 5.19 14.81
N GLU A 227 24.30 5.49 16.12
CA GLU A 227 24.67 4.52 17.15
C GLU A 227 23.61 3.39 17.24
N ILE A 228 24.08 2.14 17.27
CA ILE A 228 23.21 0.96 17.28
C ILE A 228 22.49 0.88 18.63
N ASN A 229 21.28 1.43 18.69
CA ASN A 229 20.40 1.23 19.84
C ASN A 229 19.91 -0.23 19.88
N LYS A 230 19.79 -0.79 21.09
CA LYS A 230 19.25 -2.12 21.39
C LYS A 230 17.73 -2.21 21.21
N ASN A 231 17.05 -1.10 20.87
CA ASN A 231 15.63 -1.10 20.57
C ASN A 231 15.27 -2.12 19.47
N PRO A 232 14.09 -2.75 19.54
CA PRO A 232 13.58 -3.59 18.47
C PRO A 232 13.50 -2.81 17.15
N LYS A 233 13.71 -3.51 16.03
CA LYS A 233 13.64 -2.88 14.70
C LYS A 233 12.21 -2.47 14.38
N LEU A 234 12.03 -1.36 13.66
CA LEU A 234 10.71 -0.80 13.35
C LEU A 234 9.80 -1.82 12.65
N HIS A 235 10.33 -2.63 11.71
CA HIS A 235 9.53 -3.66 11.06
C HIS A 235 9.03 -4.74 12.04
N GLN A 236 9.79 -5.05 13.10
CA GLN A 236 9.34 -5.96 14.15
C GLN A 236 8.24 -5.32 15.00
N ILE A 237 8.32 -4.00 15.20
CA ILE A 237 7.31 -3.25 15.96
C ILE A 237 6.04 -3.07 15.14
N MET A 238 6.11 -2.75 13.84
CA MET A 238 4.97 -2.26 13.05
C MET A 238 4.42 -3.26 12.03
N ASP A 239 5.27 -4.12 11.46
CA ASP A 239 4.90 -5.02 10.35
C ASP A 239 4.56 -6.43 10.83
N THR A 240 4.09 -6.55 12.08
CA THR A 240 3.65 -7.80 12.68
C THR A 240 2.20 -7.72 13.15
N SER A 241 1.56 -8.87 13.34
CA SER A 241 0.25 -8.94 14.03
C SER A 241 0.37 -8.46 15.48
N ASP A 242 -0.74 -8.04 16.11
CA ASP A 242 -0.77 -7.67 17.52
C ASP A 242 -0.28 -8.81 18.42
N LYS A 243 -0.68 -10.06 18.12
CA LYS A 243 -0.21 -11.25 18.84
C LYS A 243 1.30 -11.44 18.75
N THR A 244 1.85 -11.32 17.54
CA THR A 244 3.30 -11.45 17.32
C THR A 244 4.06 -10.31 18.00
N PHE A 245 3.57 -9.08 17.87
CA PHE A 245 4.14 -7.91 18.55
C PHE A 245 4.19 -8.12 20.07
N ALA A 246 3.04 -8.41 20.69
CA ALA A 246 2.96 -8.57 22.14
C ALA A 246 3.89 -9.70 22.64
N THR A 247 3.79 -10.89 22.03
CA THR A 247 4.48 -12.08 22.55
C THR A 247 5.95 -12.19 22.17
N LYS A 248 6.37 -11.64 21.01
CA LYS A 248 7.74 -11.81 20.49
C LYS A 248 8.59 -10.55 20.58
N VAL A 249 7.97 -9.38 20.68
CA VAL A 249 8.69 -8.09 20.74
C VAL A 249 8.55 -7.46 22.12
N ALA A 250 7.34 -7.42 22.66
CA ALA A 250 7.08 -6.85 23.98
C ALA A 250 7.24 -7.85 25.14
N PHE A 251 7.36 -9.15 24.85
CA PHE A 251 7.42 -10.23 25.84
C PHE A 251 6.24 -10.21 26.83
N ALA A 252 5.06 -9.80 26.35
CA ALA A 252 3.80 -9.76 27.08
C ALA A 252 2.76 -10.66 26.39
N THR A 253 1.64 -10.89 27.07
CA THR A 253 0.47 -11.55 26.49
C THR A 253 -0.28 -10.61 25.54
N LEU A 254 -1.07 -11.19 24.62
CA LEU A 254 -1.96 -10.39 23.76
C LEU A 254 -2.99 -9.62 24.58
N GLU A 255 -3.53 -10.25 25.63
CA GLU A 255 -4.53 -9.67 26.52
C GLU A 255 -3.99 -8.43 27.25
N GLU A 256 -2.78 -8.50 27.81
CA GLU A 256 -2.13 -7.33 28.43
C GLU A 256 -1.99 -6.16 27.44
N PHE A 257 -1.65 -6.44 26.18
CA PHE A 257 -1.55 -5.39 25.17
C PHE A 257 -2.92 -4.84 24.74
N GLU A 258 -3.96 -5.67 24.67
CA GLU A 258 -5.33 -5.23 24.38
C GLU A 258 -5.88 -4.34 25.48
N VAL A 259 -5.74 -4.75 26.74
CA VAL A 259 -6.09 -3.94 27.92
C VAL A 259 -5.29 -2.63 27.93
N PHE A 260 -3.99 -2.68 27.62
CA PHE A 260 -3.18 -1.47 27.50
C PHE A 260 -3.71 -0.50 26.44
N LYS A 261 -4.10 -0.98 25.24
CA LYS A 261 -4.66 -0.12 24.20
C LYS A 261 -5.93 0.60 24.68
N GLU A 262 -6.80 -0.08 25.43
CA GLU A 262 -8.00 0.55 25.99
C GLU A 262 -7.67 1.64 26.99
N LEU A 263 -6.73 1.39 27.91
CA LEU A 263 -6.27 2.37 28.89
C LEU A 263 -5.61 3.57 28.19
N TYR A 264 -4.70 3.31 27.27
CA TYR A 264 -3.97 4.33 26.52
C TYR A 264 -4.90 5.19 25.65
N SER A 265 -5.98 4.61 25.11
CA SER A 265 -6.97 5.40 24.37
C SER A 265 -7.70 6.41 25.25
N ARG A 266 -7.93 6.11 26.53
CA ARG A 266 -8.54 7.07 27.47
C ARG A 266 -7.56 8.18 27.81
N GLU A 267 -6.31 7.83 28.10
CA GLU A 267 -5.24 8.79 28.39
C GLU A 267 -5.07 9.81 27.25
N VAL A 268 -5.03 9.35 25.99
CA VAL A 268 -4.87 10.25 24.82
C VAL A 268 -6.09 11.17 24.64
N ASN A 269 -7.30 10.66 24.84
CA ASN A 269 -8.50 11.49 24.71
C ASN A 269 -8.56 12.57 25.80
N GLU A 270 -8.16 12.24 27.04
CA GLU A 270 -8.07 13.21 28.14
C GLU A 270 -7.00 14.28 27.85
N GLU A 271 -5.87 13.92 27.26
CA GLU A 271 -4.84 14.88 26.84
C GLU A 271 -5.32 15.80 25.71
N ASP A 272 -5.99 15.26 24.69
CA ASP A 272 -6.53 16.03 23.56
C ASP A 272 -7.62 17.02 24.04
N ASP A 273 -8.54 16.59 24.93
CA ASP A 273 -9.57 17.45 25.52
C ASP A 273 -8.98 18.62 26.32
N LEU A 274 -7.86 18.40 27.01
CA LEU A 274 -7.18 19.45 27.78
C LEU A 274 -6.47 20.48 26.88
N LEU A 275 -6.00 20.07 25.70
CA LEU A 275 -5.35 20.97 24.74
C LEU A 275 -6.37 21.87 24.03
N ASP A 276 -7.51 21.30 23.61
CA ASP A 276 -8.58 22.06 22.95
C ASP A 276 -9.19 23.13 23.86
N ASN A 277 -9.26 22.89 25.19
CA ASN A 277 -9.76 23.88 26.15
C ASN A 277 -8.78 25.03 26.43
N ASN A 278 -7.49 24.87 26.18
CA ASN A 278 -6.48 25.90 26.44
C ASN A 278 -6.26 26.84 25.24
N ASP A 279 -6.73 26.47 24.04
CA ASP A 279 -6.65 27.30 22.83
C ASP A 279 -7.86 28.25 22.68
N GLU A 280 -8.84 28.20 23.60
CA GLU A 280 -10.03 29.06 23.65
C GLU A 280 -9.99 30.19 24.71
N GLU A 281 -8.87 30.36 25.45
CA GLU A 281 -8.61 31.50 26.37
C GLU A 281 -7.57 32.49 25.82
#